data_AF-A0A380TAU1-F1
#
_entry.id   AF-A0A380TAU1-F1
#
_cell.length_a   1.000
_cell.length_b   1.000
_cell.length_c   1.000
_cell.angle_alpha   90.00
_cell.angle_beta   90.00
_cell.angle_gamma   90.00
#
_symmetry.space_group_name_H-M   'P 1'
#
loop_
_entity.id
_entity.type
_entity.pdbx_description
1 polymer ?
#
loop_
_entity_poly.entity_id
_entity_poly.type
_entity_poly.pdbx_seq_one_letter_code
_entity_poly.pdbx_strand_id
1 'polypeptide(L)'
;MLAAYAPEFPRGSVFLCVVDPGVGTARGAGALRADGRWYVGPDNGLFEVIIRRAGRAQWWPLPAPVEPIPATFHGRDWFAGVAARLARGAAPPGGQAIAAPPRWPDWPDDLSEIIYIDGFGNAMSGLRARGIDRRTRVIVQQHRLGWARTFADVPLGAPFWYENANGLLEIAVNQGSAAQLLALAAGSPIELAV
;
A
#
# COMPACT_ATOMS: atom_id res chain seq x y z
N MET A 1 -2.24 -0.75 -2.46
CA MET A 1 -3.25 -1.79 -2.17
C MET A 1 -2.72 -2.97 -1.35
N LEU A 2 -1.50 -3.48 -1.58
CA LEU A 2 -0.92 -4.59 -0.80
C LEU A 2 -1.12 -4.46 0.73
N ALA A 3 -0.81 -3.28 1.30
CA ALA A 3 -0.95 -3.04 2.74
C ALA A 3 -2.38 -3.01 3.27
N ALA A 4 -3.38 -2.75 2.42
CA ALA A 4 -4.79 -2.77 2.82
C ALA A 4 -5.30 -4.22 2.94
N TYR A 5 -4.94 -5.09 1.98
CA TYR A 5 -5.51 -6.43 1.89
C TYR A 5 -4.68 -7.54 2.54
N ALA A 6 -3.37 -7.38 2.67
CA ALA A 6 -2.54 -8.41 3.29
C ALA A 6 -3.02 -8.82 4.70
N PRO A 7 -3.53 -7.91 5.56
CA PRO A 7 -4.11 -8.27 6.86
C PRO A 7 -5.31 -9.22 6.82
N GLU A 8 -6.05 -9.30 5.71
CA GLU A 8 -7.23 -10.18 5.56
C GLU A 8 -6.83 -11.66 5.38
N PHE A 9 -5.61 -11.91 4.94
CA PHE A 9 -5.11 -13.27 4.77
C PHE A 9 -4.62 -13.86 6.10
N PRO A 10 -4.69 -15.18 6.31
CA PRO A 10 -4.17 -15.81 7.51
C PRO A 10 -2.68 -15.51 7.77
N ARG A 11 -2.25 -15.68 9.03
CA ARG A 11 -0.81 -15.75 9.33
C ARG A 11 -0.21 -16.96 8.61
N GLY A 12 1.03 -16.82 8.15
CA GLY A 12 1.73 -17.82 7.34
C GLY A 12 1.50 -17.67 5.84
N SER A 13 0.54 -16.84 5.39
CA SER A 13 0.37 -16.54 3.97
C SER A 13 1.62 -15.93 3.35
N VAL A 14 1.86 -16.28 2.08
CA VAL A 14 3.00 -15.82 1.28
C VAL A 14 2.50 -15.02 0.09
N PHE A 15 2.97 -13.78 -0.02
CA PHE A 15 2.69 -12.90 -1.13
C PHE A 15 3.91 -12.84 -2.05
N LEU A 16 3.72 -13.18 -3.31
CA LEU A 16 4.68 -12.87 -4.37
C LEU A 16 4.33 -11.48 -4.92
N CYS A 17 5.19 -10.49 -4.70
CA CYS A 17 4.91 -9.10 -5.01
C CYS A 17 5.92 -8.59 -6.03
N VAL A 18 5.48 -8.29 -7.24
CA VAL A 18 6.38 -7.88 -8.32
C VAL A 18 5.82 -6.64 -9.02
N VAL A 19 6.43 -5.51 -8.72
CA VAL A 19 6.37 -4.28 -9.52
C VAL A 19 7.82 -3.85 -9.66
N ASP A 20 8.42 -4.15 -10.80
CA ASP A 20 9.88 -4.14 -10.92
C ASP A 20 10.38 -3.51 -12.22
N PRO A 21 10.41 -2.16 -12.29
CA PRO A 21 11.05 -1.46 -13.39
C PRO A 21 12.56 -1.67 -13.46
N GLY A 22 13.20 -2.08 -12.35
CA GLY A 22 14.64 -2.32 -12.24
C GLY A 22 15.04 -3.76 -12.53
N VAL A 23 14.17 -4.58 -13.13
CA VAL A 23 14.45 -5.99 -13.43
C VAL A 23 15.73 -6.11 -14.28
N GLY A 24 16.54 -7.15 -14.01
CA GLY A 24 17.80 -7.37 -14.73
C GLY A 24 18.96 -6.43 -14.35
N THR A 25 18.74 -5.47 -13.45
CA THR A 25 19.80 -4.57 -12.94
C THR A 25 20.38 -5.05 -11.60
N ALA A 26 21.32 -4.30 -11.04
CA ALA A 26 21.97 -4.59 -9.76
C ALA A 26 21.10 -4.31 -8.50
N ARG A 27 19.79 -4.11 -8.63
CA ARG A 27 18.93 -3.83 -7.47
C ARG A 27 18.85 -5.01 -6.49
N GLY A 28 18.62 -4.70 -5.22
CA GLY A 28 18.42 -5.71 -4.18
C GLY A 28 17.11 -6.49 -4.35
N ALA A 29 17.00 -7.64 -3.68
CA ALA A 29 15.79 -8.44 -3.57
C ALA A 29 15.70 -9.07 -2.18
N GLY A 30 14.50 -9.42 -1.74
CA GLY A 30 14.33 -10.01 -0.42
C GLY A 30 13.01 -10.71 -0.17
N ALA A 31 12.99 -11.40 0.97
CA ALA A 31 11.77 -11.85 1.63
C ALA A 31 11.58 -11.06 2.94
N LEU A 32 10.44 -10.37 3.06
CA LEU A 32 10.00 -9.71 4.28
C LEU A 32 9.06 -10.65 5.04
N ARG A 33 9.27 -10.79 6.35
CA ARG A 33 8.25 -11.29 7.27
C ARG A 33 7.70 -10.14 8.09
N ALA A 34 6.42 -9.83 7.94
CA ALA A 34 5.75 -8.77 8.70
C ALA A 34 4.44 -9.29 9.32
N ASP A 35 4.30 -9.11 10.63
CA ASP A 35 3.14 -9.53 11.44
C ASP A 35 2.66 -10.97 11.17
N GLY A 36 3.62 -11.87 10.91
CA GLY A 36 3.39 -13.28 10.68
C GLY A 36 3.11 -13.69 9.23
N ARG A 37 3.18 -12.77 8.26
CA ARG A 37 3.02 -13.04 6.82
C ARG A 37 4.32 -12.80 6.07
N TRP A 38 4.47 -13.43 4.91
CA TRP A 38 5.66 -13.34 4.06
C TRP A 38 5.38 -12.54 2.79
N TYR A 39 6.34 -11.72 2.37
CA TYR A 39 6.30 -10.95 1.13
C TYR A 39 7.63 -11.14 0.41
N VAL A 40 7.60 -11.57 -0.85
CA VAL A 40 8.80 -11.85 -1.65
C VAL A 40 8.79 -10.96 -2.87
N GLY A 41 9.90 -10.26 -3.12
CA GLY A 41 9.95 -9.34 -4.24
C GLY A 41 11.18 -8.44 -4.29
N PRO A 42 11.11 -7.37 -5.11
CA PRO A 42 12.19 -6.43 -5.26
C PRO A 42 12.42 -5.56 -4.03
N ASP A 43 13.68 -5.21 -3.77
CA ASP A 43 14.04 -4.15 -2.84
C ASP A 43 14.03 -2.81 -3.57
N ASN A 44 12.83 -2.26 -3.76
CA ASN A 44 12.62 -1.00 -4.48
C ASN A 44 11.53 -0.12 -3.82
N GLY A 45 11.21 -0.39 -2.56
CA GLY A 45 10.19 0.35 -1.80
C GLY A 45 8.77 -0.25 -1.86
N LEU A 46 8.52 -1.28 -2.67
CA LEU A 46 7.21 -1.95 -2.74
C LEU A 46 6.68 -2.41 -1.36
N PHE A 47 7.57 -2.73 -0.43
CA PHE A 47 7.23 -3.18 0.93
C PHE A 47 7.25 -2.08 1.99
N GLU A 48 7.60 -0.84 1.66
CA GLU A 48 7.81 0.23 2.66
C GLU A 48 6.58 0.45 3.54
N VAL A 49 5.38 0.55 2.95
CA VAL A 49 4.13 0.76 3.68
C VAL A 49 3.79 -0.44 4.58
N ILE A 50 4.14 -1.66 4.17
CA ILE A 50 4.00 -2.85 5.03
C ILE A 50 4.93 -2.74 6.23
N ILE A 51 6.20 -2.40 6.00
CA ILE A 51 7.22 -2.29 7.06
C ILE A 51 6.84 -1.21 8.08
N ARG A 52 6.40 -0.03 7.61
CA ARG A 52 5.96 1.09 8.46
C ARG A 52 4.77 0.75 9.35
N ARG A 53 3.83 -0.02 8.82
CA ARG A 53 2.57 -0.33 9.52
C ARG A 53 2.64 -1.62 10.33
N ALA A 54 3.71 -2.40 10.20
CA ALA A 54 3.88 -3.66 10.92
C ALA A 54 4.27 -3.43 12.38
N GLY A 55 3.69 -4.21 13.29
CA GLY A 55 4.15 -4.28 14.68
C GLY A 55 5.51 -4.97 14.80
N ARG A 56 5.78 -5.94 13.92
CA ARG A 56 7.08 -6.61 13.81
C ARG A 56 7.41 -6.91 12.36
N ALA A 57 8.62 -6.55 11.94
CA ALA A 57 9.17 -6.82 10.62
C ALA A 57 10.57 -7.47 10.70
N GLN A 58 10.86 -8.38 9.79
CA GLN A 58 12.18 -9.03 9.64
C GLN A 58 12.47 -9.23 8.15
N TRP A 59 13.71 -8.99 7.72
CA TRP A 59 14.08 -9.04 6.31
C TRP A 59 15.15 -10.09 6.04
N TRP A 60 15.02 -10.79 4.91
CA TRP A 60 16.01 -11.72 4.38
C TRP A 60 16.43 -11.25 2.99
N PRO A 61 17.63 -10.68 2.83
CA PRO A 61 18.20 -10.43 1.50
C PRO A 61 18.30 -11.75 0.73
N LEU A 62 17.82 -11.76 -0.51
CA LEU A 62 17.97 -12.93 -1.37
C LEU A 62 19.35 -12.89 -2.05
N PRO A 63 20.11 -13.99 -2.03
CA PRO A 63 21.34 -14.09 -2.79
C PRO A 63 21.01 -14.10 -4.28
N ALA A 64 21.96 -13.63 -5.10
CA ALA A 64 21.85 -13.74 -6.54
C ALA A 64 21.60 -15.21 -6.97
N PRO A 65 20.83 -15.44 -8.04
CA PRO A 65 20.64 -16.77 -8.60
C PRO A 65 21.98 -17.46 -8.90
N VAL A 66 22.08 -18.75 -8.60
CA VAL A 66 23.31 -19.55 -8.83
C VAL A 66 23.56 -19.74 -10.33
N GLU A 67 22.50 -19.98 -11.09
CA GLU A 67 22.54 -20.07 -12.55
C GLU A 67 22.01 -18.77 -13.18
N PRO A 68 22.52 -18.38 -14.37
CA PRO A 68 21.98 -17.24 -15.10
C PRO A 68 20.49 -17.42 -15.39
N ILE A 69 19.70 -16.39 -15.05
CA ILE A 69 18.27 -16.34 -15.36
C ILE A 69 17.98 -15.21 -16.36
N PRO A 70 16.86 -15.25 -17.10
CA PRO A 70 16.46 -14.18 -17.99
C PRO A 70 16.36 -12.81 -17.28
N ALA A 71 17.01 -11.80 -17.87
CA ALA A 71 17.10 -10.46 -17.29
C ALA A 71 15.76 -9.69 -17.22
N THR A 72 14.70 -10.19 -17.85
CA THR A 72 13.41 -9.47 -17.98
C THR A 72 12.29 -10.08 -17.15
N PHE A 73 12.51 -11.19 -16.43
CA PHE A 73 11.43 -11.87 -15.70
C PHE A 73 11.83 -12.52 -14.36
N HIS A 74 12.58 -11.78 -13.54
CA HIS A 74 12.96 -12.25 -12.19
C HIS A 74 11.76 -12.58 -11.28
N GLY A 75 10.57 -12.00 -11.53
CA GLY A 75 9.34 -12.37 -10.82
C GLY A 75 9.02 -13.87 -10.91
N ARG A 76 9.11 -14.43 -12.12
CA ARG A 76 8.90 -15.86 -12.39
C ARG A 76 10.13 -16.67 -12.02
N ASP A 77 11.30 -16.25 -12.47
CA ASP A 77 12.49 -17.09 -12.48
C ASP A 77 13.28 -17.07 -11.17
N TRP A 78 13.03 -16.07 -10.31
CA TRP A 78 13.71 -15.93 -9.02
C TRP A 78 12.71 -15.91 -7.86
N PHE A 79 11.75 -14.98 -7.88
CA PHE A 79 10.89 -14.74 -6.72
C PHE A 79 9.80 -15.81 -6.55
N ALA A 80 9.24 -16.35 -7.63
CA ALA A 80 8.22 -17.41 -7.53
C ALA A 80 8.76 -18.68 -6.85
N GLY A 81 10.01 -19.08 -7.16
CA GLY A 81 10.66 -20.22 -6.51
C GLY A 81 10.87 -20.01 -5.01
N VAL A 82 11.26 -18.80 -4.61
CA VAL A 82 11.40 -18.41 -3.20
C VAL A 82 10.03 -18.41 -2.50
N ALA A 83 9.00 -17.84 -3.12
CA ALA A 83 7.64 -17.84 -2.57
C ALA A 83 7.09 -19.26 -2.39
N ALA A 84 7.27 -20.14 -3.38
CA ALA A 84 6.87 -21.55 -3.29
C ALA A 84 7.64 -22.32 -2.20
N ARG A 85 8.90 -21.98 -1.96
CA ARG A 85 9.70 -22.53 -0.86
C ARG A 85 9.14 -22.10 0.50
N LEU A 86 8.85 -20.81 0.68
CA LEU A 86 8.23 -20.29 1.91
C LEU A 86 6.84 -20.88 2.17
N ALA A 87 6.03 -21.06 1.11
CA ALA A 87 4.68 -21.62 1.21
C ALA A 87 4.70 -23.09 1.71
N ARG A 88 5.82 -23.80 1.51
CA ARG A 88 6.07 -25.15 2.06
C ARG A 88 6.65 -25.14 3.49
N GLY A 89 6.74 -23.98 4.13
CA GLY A 89 7.28 -23.82 5.49
C GLY A 89 8.81 -23.84 5.58
N ALA A 90 9.53 -23.84 4.46
CA ALA A 90 10.99 -23.77 4.47
C ALA A 90 11.50 -22.34 4.65
N ALA A 91 12.69 -22.18 5.24
CA ALA A 91 13.34 -20.87 5.39
C ALA A 91 13.72 -20.25 4.04
N PRO A 92 13.70 -18.92 3.87
CA PRO A 92 14.16 -18.27 2.64
C PRO A 92 15.67 -18.54 2.40
N PRO A 93 16.14 -18.50 1.14
CA PRO A 93 17.57 -18.57 0.86
C PRO A 93 18.28 -17.30 1.35
N GLY A 94 19.60 -17.36 1.56
CA GLY A 94 20.41 -16.22 2.04
C GLY A 94 20.74 -16.22 3.53
N GLY A 95 20.21 -17.18 4.31
CA GLY A 95 20.62 -17.40 5.69
C GLY A 95 19.81 -16.59 6.71
N GLN A 96 20.49 -15.77 7.51
CA GLN A 96 19.89 -15.11 8.69
C GLN A 96 19.08 -13.87 8.33
N ALA A 97 18.05 -13.62 9.14
CA ALA A 97 17.26 -12.41 9.05
C ALA A 97 18.05 -11.21 9.57
N ILE A 98 17.87 -10.05 8.95
CA ILE A 98 18.24 -8.77 9.55
C ILE A 98 17.01 -8.09 10.14
N ALA A 99 17.19 -7.48 11.31
CA ALA A 99 16.11 -6.85 12.07
C ALA A 99 15.62 -5.53 11.45
N ALA A 100 16.47 -4.84 10.70
CA ALA A 100 16.13 -3.61 9.99
C ALA A 100 15.94 -3.93 8.49
N PRO A 101 14.69 -4.06 8.01
CA PRO A 101 14.43 -4.09 6.57
C PRO A 101 14.96 -2.82 5.88
N PRO A 102 15.23 -2.86 4.57
CA PRO A 102 15.46 -1.67 3.77
C PRO A 102 14.33 -0.65 3.98
N ARG A 103 14.69 0.62 4.17
CA ARG A 103 13.77 1.70 4.47
C ARG A 103 13.90 2.83 3.45
N TRP A 104 12.77 3.48 3.20
CA TRP A 104 12.68 4.76 2.51
C TRP A 104 12.31 5.85 3.53
N PRO A 105 13.30 6.44 4.24
CA PRO A 105 13.04 7.28 5.41
C PRO A 105 12.21 8.52 5.08
N ASP A 106 12.41 9.08 3.88
CA ASP A 106 11.72 10.31 3.43
C ASP A 106 10.24 10.10 3.10
N TRP A 107 9.79 8.84 3.01
CA TRP A 107 8.37 8.55 2.78
C TRP A 107 7.58 8.77 4.07
N PRO A 108 6.37 9.35 4.01
CA PRO A 108 5.55 9.50 5.21
C PRO A 108 4.85 8.18 5.59
N ASP A 109 4.43 8.06 6.86
CA ASP A 109 3.61 6.94 7.32
C ASP A 109 2.18 6.98 6.74
N ASP A 110 1.66 8.20 6.60
CA ASP A 110 0.39 8.55 5.99
C ASP A 110 0.63 9.73 5.05
N LEU A 111 0.26 9.59 3.78
CA LEU A 111 0.46 10.63 2.77
C LEU A 111 -0.82 11.47 2.65
N SER A 112 -0.71 12.77 2.97
CA SER A 112 -1.80 13.76 2.87
C SER A 112 -2.11 14.17 1.43
N GLU A 113 -2.24 13.20 0.54
CA GLU A 113 -2.54 13.40 -0.88
C GLU A 113 -3.48 12.29 -1.37
N ILE A 114 -4.20 12.57 -2.46
CA ILE A 114 -4.92 11.56 -3.23
C ILE A 114 -3.91 10.62 -3.89
N ILE A 115 -4.04 9.31 -3.64
CA ILE A 115 -3.16 8.28 -4.20
C ILE A 115 -3.82 7.48 -5.31
N TYR A 116 -5.15 7.53 -5.42
CA TYR A 116 -5.91 6.75 -6.39
C TYR A 116 -7.31 7.34 -6.61
N ILE A 117 -7.78 7.31 -7.86
CA ILE A 117 -9.17 7.58 -8.24
C ILE A 117 -9.79 6.25 -8.68
N ASP A 118 -10.89 5.85 -8.04
CA ASP A 118 -11.59 4.63 -8.40
C ASP A 118 -12.46 4.78 -9.66
N GLY A 119 -13.05 3.68 -10.12
CA GLY A 119 -13.89 3.66 -11.32
C GLY A 119 -15.19 4.50 -11.22
N PHE A 120 -15.64 4.84 -10.01
CA PHE A 120 -16.78 5.72 -9.77
C PHE A 120 -16.37 7.20 -9.68
N GLY A 121 -15.08 7.46 -9.51
CA GLY A 121 -14.52 8.79 -9.32
C GLY A 121 -14.40 9.21 -7.85
N ASN A 122 -14.45 8.26 -6.91
CA ASN A 122 -14.07 8.52 -5.52
C ASN A 122 -12.54 8.65 -5.43
N ALA A 123 -12.08 9.56 -4.58
CA ALA A 123 -10.67 9.91 -4.46
C ALA A 123 -10.10 9.40 -3.14
N MET A 124 -9.32 8.32 -3.21
CA MET A 124 -8.67 7.69 -2.06
C MET A 124 -7.39 8.45 -1.71
N SER A 125 -7.23 8.78 -0.43
CA SER A 125 -6.00 9.39 0.08
C SER A 125 -5.01 8.36 0.62
N GLY A 126 -3.77 8.80 0.84
CA GLY A 126 -2.76 8.03 1.57
C GLY A 126 -2.94 8.06 3.09
N LEU A 127 -3.96 8.74 3.61
CA LEU A 127 -4.26 8.86 5.04
C LEU A 127 -5.08 7.67 5.52
N ARG A 128 -4.65 7.01 6.59
CA ARG A 128 -5.53 6.14 7.38
C ARG A 128 -6.64 6.98 8.02
N ALA A 129 -7.90 6.56 7.84
CA ALA A 129 -9.04 7.26 8.45
C ALA A 129 -9.13 7.02 9.97
N ARG A 130 -8.62 5.86 10.42
CA ARG A 130 -8.59 5.49 11.84
C ARG A 130 -7.85 6.56 12.64
N GLY A 131 -8.56 7.15 13.61
CA GLY A 131 -8.01 8.16 14.53
C GLY A 131 -8.31 9.60 14.13
N ILE A 132 -8.89 9.84 12.96
CA ILE A 132 -9.39 11.17 12.57
C ILE A 132 -10.77 11.39 13.21
N ASP A 133 -10.95 12.52 13.90
CA ASP A 133 -12.26 12.88 14.48
C ASP A 133 -13.26 13.10 13.33
N ARG A 134 -14.48 12.56 13.44
CA ARG A 134 -15.55 12.75 12.46
C ARG A 134 -16.01 14.21 12.35
N ARG A 135 -15.67 15.05 13.32
CA ARG A 135 -15.87 16.51 13.26
C ARG A 135 -14.85 17.21 12.38
N THR A 136 -13.67 16.60 12.15
CA THR A 136 -12.63 17.14 11.27
C THR A 136 -13.20 17.38 9.88
N ARG A 137 -12.84 18.54 9.34
CA ARG A 137 -13.16 18.93 7.98
C ARG A 137 -11.97 18.64 7.10
N VAL A 138 -12.24 17.99 5.98
CA VAL A 138 -11.24 17.73 4.94
C VAL A 138 -11.28 18.87 3.94
N ILE A 139 -10.14 19.51 3.72
CA ILE A 139 -10.00 20.59 2.75
C ILE A 139 -9.30 20.05 1.51
N VAL A 140 -9.93 20.22 0.35
CA VAL A 140 -9.37 19.90 -0.97
C VAL A 140 -9.78 20.96 -1.98
N GLN A 141 -8.84 21.48 -2.79
CA GLN A 141 -9.15 22.45 -3.85
C GLN A 141 -10.13 23.56 -3.41
N GLN A 142 -9.91 24.15 -2.21
CA GLN A 142 -10.78 25.17 -1.57
C GLN A 142 -12.15 24.69 -1.04
N HIS A 143 -12.51 23.43 -1.23
CA HIS A 143 -13.74 22.83 -0.70
C HIS A 143 -13.52 22.31 0.71
N ARG A 144 -14.47 22.56 1.61
CA ARG A 144 -14.46 22.07 3.00
C ARG A 144 -15.52 20.99 3.17
N LEU A 145 -15.07 19.75 3.31
CA LEU A 145 -15.94 18.56 3.30
C LEU A 145 -16.21 18.08 4.72
N GLY A 146 -17.48 17.76 4.98
CA GLY A 146 -17.91 17.08 6.20
C GLY A 146 -17.72 15.57 6.10
N TRP A 147 -17.66 14.93 7.26
CA TRP A 147 -17.70 13.47 7.34
C TRP A 147 -19.11 12.97 7.10
N ALA A 148 -19.24 11.84 6.40
CA ALA A 148 -20.42 11.01 6.42
C ALA A 148 -20.00 9.53 6.50
N ARG A 149 -20.89 8.65 6.95
CA ARG A 149 -20.57 7.21 7.02
C ARG A 149 -20.72 6.55 5.65
N THR A 150 -21.73 6.92 4.88
CA THR A 150 -21.97 6.38 3.54
C THR A 150 -22.66 7.40 2.64
N PHE A 151 -22.72 7.11 1.33
CA PHE A 151 -23.23 8.01 0.29
C PHE A 151 -24.63 8.55 0.58
N ALA A 152 -25.54 7.70 1.05
CA ALA A 152 -26.93 8.07 1.34
C ALA A 152 -27.09 8.98 2.58
N ASP A 153 -26.06 9.16 3.40
CA ASP A 153 -26.11 10.02 4.58
C ASP A 153 -25.98 11.53 4.22
N VAL A 154 -25.75 11.87 2.95
CA VAL A 154 -25.71 13.26 2.44
C VAL A 154 -26.65 13.44 1.24
N PRO A 155 -27.09 14.68 0.91
CA PRO A 155 -27.93 14.93 -0.27
C PRO A 155 -27.30 14.46 -1.59
N LEU A 156 -28.14 14.18 -2.59
CA LEU A 156 -27.68 13.85 -3.94
C LEU A 156 -26.71 14.93 -4.47
N GLY A 157 -25.58 14.51 -5.01
CA GLY A 157 -24.55 15.42 -5.54
C GLY A 157 -23.70 16.12 -4.48
N ALA A 158 -23.95 15.90 -3.18
CA ALA A 158 -23.13 16.49 -2.13
C ALA A 158 -21.78 15.73 -1.97
N PRO A 159 -20.64 16.46 -1.92
CA PRO A 159 -19.35 15.88 -1.61
C PRO A 159 -19.18 15.67 -0.10
N PHE A 160 -18.47 14.61 0.27
CA PHE A 160 -18.16 14.27 1.65
C PHE A 160 -16.87 13.46 1.74
N TRP A 161 -16.32 13.30 2.94
CA TRP A 161 -15.26 12.34 3.20
C TRP A 161 -15.75 11.22 4.12
N TYR A 162 -15.17 10.03 3.98
CA TYR A 162 -15.50 8.86 4.79
C TYR A 162 -14.30 7.91 4.92
N GLU A 163 -14.45 6.91 5.78
CA GLU A 163 -13.51 5.77 5.83
C GLU A 163 -13.98 4.72 4.83
N ASN A 164 -13.17 4.45 3.81
CA ASN A 164 -13.49 3.42 2.82
C ASN A 164 -13.17 2.01 3.33
N ALA A 165 -13.52 1.01 2.52
CA ALA A 165 -13.31 -0.41 2.88
C ALA A 165 -11.81 -0.78 3.07
N ASN A 166 -10.88 0.05 2.58
CA ASN A 166 -9.44 -0.13 2.74
C ASN A 166 -8.90 0.54 4.03
N GLY A 167 -9.76 1.14 4.85
CA GLY A 167 -9.39 1.88 6.06
C GLY A 167 -8.73 3.24 5.78
N LEU A 168 -8.86 3.75 4.55
CA LEU A 168 -8.29 5.03 4.13
C LEU A 168 -9.38 6.11 4.10
N LEU A 169 -8.95 7.35 4.30
CA LEU A 169 -9.82 8.51 4.06
C LEU A 169 -10.06 8.65 2.57
N GLU A 170 -11.32 8.59 2.17
CA GLU A 170 -11.75 8.73 0.78
C GLU A 170 -12.77 9.87 0.66
N ILE A 171 -12.69 10.59 -0.46
CA ILE A 171 -13.60 11.67 -0.82
C ILE A 171 -14.53 11.17 -1.91
N ALA A 172 -15.83 11.35 -1.70
CA ALA A 172 -16.86 10.86 -2.58
C ALA A 172 -17.95 11.93 -2.80
N VAL A 173 -18.77 11.72 -3.82
CA VAL A 173 -19.99 12.49 -4.09
C VAL A 173 -21.15 11.51 -4.14
N ASN A 174 -22.24 11.80 -3.43
CA ASN A 174 -23.42 10.93 -3.48
C ASN A 174 -23.98 10.86 -4.91
N GLN A 175 -23.87 9.69 -5.54
CA GLN A 175 -24.20 9.42 -6.95
C GLN A 175 -23.50 10.38 -7.94
N GLY A 176 -22.23 10.71 -7.69
CA GLY A 176 -21.43 11.51 -8.61
C GLY A 176 -19.94 11.19 -8.50
N SER A 177 -19.14 11.83 -9.35
CA SER A 177 -17.68 11.70 -9.36
C SER A 177 -17.06 12.85 -8.55
N ALA A 178 -16.39 12.53 -7.44
CA ALA A 178 -15.63 13.51 -6.67
C ALA A 178 -14.44 14.06 -7.48
N ALA A 179 -13.76 13.20 -8.26
CA ALA A 179 -12.67 13.59 -9.13
C ALA A 179 -13.09 14.67 -10.14
N GLN A 180 -14.27 14.53 -10.75
CA GLN A 180 -14.78 15.53 -11.69
C GLN A 180 -15.30 16.78 -10.98
N LEU A 181 -16.16 16.62 -9.96
CA LEU A 181 -16.80 17.75 -9.27
C LEU A 181 -15.78 18.65 -8.56
N LEU A 182 -14.77 18.05 -7.93
CA LEU A 182 -13.78 18.74 -7.11
C LEU A 182 -12.43 18.89 -7.81
N ALA A 183 -12.32 18.50 -9.08
CA ALA A 183 -11.07 18.51 -9.86
C ALA A 183 -9.89 17.82 -9.13
N LEU A 184 -10.13 16.61 -8.61
CA LEU A 184 -9.13 15.81 -7.90
C LEU A 184 -8.45 14.82 -8.84
N ALA A 185 -7.16 14.65 -8.64
CA ALA A 185 -6.32 13.64 -9.30
C ALA A 185 -5.30 13.09 -8.30
N ALA A 186 -4.60 12.02 -8.65
CA ALA A 186 -3.45 11.57 -7.87
C ALA A 186 -2.44 12.71 -7.67
N GLY A 187 -1.95 12.87 -6.44
CA GLY A 187 -1.11 13.99 -6.00
C GLY A 187 -1.87 15.24 -5.56
N SER A 188 -3.21 15.27 -5.65
CA SER A 188 -3.99 16.38 -5.09
C SER A 188 -3.83 16.41 -3.56
N PRO A 189 -3.43 17.55 -2.95
CA PRO A 189 -3.19 17.62 -1.52
C PRO A 189 -4.49 17.60 -0.72
N ILE A 190 -4.40 17.08 0.50
CA ILE A 190 -5.46 17.09 1.50
C ILE A 190 -4.95 17.80 2.75
N GLU A 191 -5.80 18.68 3.29
CA GLU A 191 -5.59 19.28 4.60
C GLU A 191 -6.71 18.84 5.57
N LEU A 192 -6.32 18.60 6.82
CA LEU A 192 -7.25 18.29 7.91
C LEU A 192 -7.41 19.54 8.78
N ALA A 193 -8.62 20.09 8.85
CA ALA A 193 -8.95 21.24 9.69
C ALA A 193 -9.93 20.81 10.79
N VAL A 194 -9.53 21.04 12.05
CA VAL A 194 -10.34 20.74 13.24
C VAL A 194 -11.42 21.82 13.45
#